data_AF-A0A2H1I2G4-F1
#
_entry.id   AF-A0A2H1I2G4-F1
#
_cell.length_a   1.000
_cell.length_b   1.000
_cell.length_c   1.000
_cell.angle_alpha   90.00
_cell.angle_beta   90.00
_cell.angle_gamma   90.00
#
_symmetry.space_group_name_H-M   'P 1'
#
loop_
_entity.id
_entity.type
_entity.pdbx_description
1 polymer ?
#
loop_
_entity_poly.entity_id
_entity_poly.type
_entity_poly.pdbx_seq_one_letter_code
_entity_poly.pdbx_strand_id
1 'polypeptide(L)'
;MSENSFTEEVTARAADSGANASARFQERQARAAGGVVDHERVALLAGKAVKALNDLVLEEQVTYEEYNAFKAWLIKVGEEGEWPLFLDVWLEHSVEEVANQDREGSKGTIEGPYYLEGSPELPWNGTIPMRPDEPGTPFVFKGQVTSTDGAPLPGAKLELWHADNLGFYSQFAPGLPEWNLRGTFVADDEGRYEIHTIRPAPYQIPTEGACGQLIEAAGWHAWRPAHMHFKVHAPEHQLITSQLYFPGDPHNEDDIASAVKPELMLDPQPNPDEEGEITVYDFVLDPAR
;
A
#
# COMPACT_ATOMS: atom_id res chain seq x y z
N MET A 1 23.60 32.98 -7.00
CA MET A 1 22.43 32.61 -7.82
C MET A 1 22.85 31.41 -8.63
N SER A 2 22.64 30.22 -8.09
CA SER A 2 22.76 28.96 -8.81
C SER A 2 21.37 28.37 -8.81
N GLU A 3 20.71 28.47 -9.97
CA GLU A 3 19.50 27.74 -10.29
C GLU A 3 19.83 26.24 -10.24
N ASN A 4 19.55 25.58 -9.12
CA ASN A 4 19.36 24.14 -9.13
C ASN A 4 17.91 23.90 -9.55
N SER A 5 17.74 23.73 -10.86
CA SER A 5 16.51 23.26 -11.49
C SER A 5 16.22 21.85 -10.96
N PHE A 6 15.27 21.71 -10.04
CA PHE A 6 14.77 20.42 -9.54
C PHE A 6 13.83 19.73 -10.55
N THR A 7 14.19 19.80 -11.83
CA THR A 7 13.45 19.22 -12.95
C THR A 7 14.34 18.28 -13.77
N GLU A 8 15.24 17.55 -13.12
CA GLU A 8 15.59 16.25 -13.69
C GLU A 8 14.35 15.37 -13.46
N GLU A 9 13.58 15.17 -14.52
CA GLU A 9 12.63 14.07 -14.64
C GLU A 9 13.40 12.78 -14.37
N VAL A 10 13.48 12.39 -13.10
CA VAL A 10 13.92 11.08 -12.70
C VAL A 10 12.81 10.14 -13.14
N THR A 11 12.95 9.63 -14.36
CA THR A 11 12.12 8.55 -14.87
C THR A 11 12.39 7.31 -14.02
N ALA A 12 11.67 7.16 -12.93
CA ALA A 12 11.57 5.88 -12.22
C ALA A 12 10.95 4.90 -13.20
N ARG A 13 11.77 4.00 -13.76
CA ARG A 13 11.26 3.00 -14.71
C ARG A 13 10.44 1.98 -13.95
N ALA A 14 9.26 1.66 -14.48
CA ALA A 14 8.37 0.61 -13.99
C ALA A 14 9.13 -0.67 -13.61
N ALA A 15 10.01 -1.10 -14.51
CA ALA A 15 10.83 -2.29 -14.37
C ALA A 15 11.74 -2.26 -13.12
N ASP A 16 12.32 -1.11 -12.75
CA ASP A 16 13.20 -1.01 -11.59
C ASP A 16 12.39 -1.14 -10.28
N SER A 17 11.19 -0.53 -10.26
CA SER A 17 10.28 -0.63 -9.10
C SER A 17 9.70 -2.05 -8.93
N GLY A 18 9.31 -2.70 -10.03
CA GLY A 18 8.77 -4.06 -10.05
C GLY A 18 9.82 -5.11 -9.68
N ALA A 19 11.01 -5.02 -10.26
CA ALA A 19 12.13 -5.90 -9.92
C ALA A 19 12.51 -5.82 -8.44
N ASN A 20 12.54 -4.61 -7.86
CA ASN A 20 12.78 -4.42 -6.43
C ASN A 20 11.68 -5.06 -5.57
N ALA A 21 10.40 -4.87 -5.91
CA ALA A 21 9.28 -5.49 -5.20
C ALA A 21 9.36 -7.03 -5.25
N SER A 22 9.64 -7.59 -6.42
CA SER A 22 9.83 -9.04 -6.61
C SER A 22 10.99 -9.61 -5.80
N ALA A 23 12.16 -8.96 -5.84
CA ALA A 23 13.32 -9.40 -5.08
C ALA A 23 13.03 -9.41 -3.56
N ARG A 24 12.37 -8.35 -3.05
CA ARG A 24 11.98 -8.24 -1.65
C ARG A 24 10.93 -9.27 -1.24
N PHE A 25 9.95 -9.55 -2.10
CA PHE A 25 8.97 -10.61 -1.85
C PHE A 25 9.65 -11.98 -1.71
N GLN A 26 10.61 -12.30 -2.58
CA GLN A 26 11.38 -13.55 -2.51
C GLN A 26 12.20 -13.65 -1.21
N GLU A 27 12.86 -12.58 -0.78
CA GLU A 27 13.59 -12.54 0.50
C GLU A 27 12.66 -12.82 1.69
N ARG A 28 11.45 -12.21 1.72
CA ARG A 28 10.45 -12.43 2.77
C ARG A 28 9.97 -13.89 2.79
N GLN A 29 9.64 -14.45 1.63
CA GLN A 29 9.18 -15.84 1.53
C GLN A 29 10.26 -16.85 1.94
N ALA A 30 11.53 -16.60 1.60
CA ALA A 30 12.63 -17.46 2.01
C ALA A 30 12.78 -17.55 3.54
N ARG A 31 12.44 -16.48 4.27
CA ARG A 31 12.42 -16.45 5.74
C ARG A 31 11.21 -17.18 6.35
N ALA A 32 10.10 -17.23 5.63
CA ALA A 32 8.85 -17.86 6.07
C ALA A 32 8.73 -19.36 5.70
N ALA A 33 9.68 -19.90 4.92
CA ALA A 33 9.63 -21.26 4.42
C ALA A 33 9.76 -22.31 5.54
N GLY A 34 8.62 -22.86 5.97
CA GLY A 34 8.55 -23.96 6.94
C GLY A 34 7.16 -24.56 7.19
N GLY A 35 6.14 -24.15 6.42
CA GLY A 35 4.76 -24.60 6.59
C GLY A 35 4.49 -26.00 6.02
N VAL A 36 3.55 -26.72 6.63
CA VAL A 36 2.99 -27.95 6.07
C VAL A 36 2.02 -27.58 4.95
N VAL A 37 2.22 -28.13 3.76
CA VAL A 37 1.31 -27.94 2.62
C VAL A 37 0.08 -28.83 2.80
N ASP A 38 -1.11 -28.21 2.90
CA ASP A 38 -2.38 -28.93 2.82
C ASP A 38 -2.70 -29.28 1.37
N HIS A 39 -2.33 -30.49 0.97
CA HIS A 39 -2.51 -30.98 -0.39
C HIS A 39 -3.99 -31.04 -0.83
N GLU A 40 -4.93 -31.31 0.08
CA GLU A 40 -6.36 -31.37 -0.27
C GLU A 40 -6.90 -29.97 -0.54
N ARG A 41 -6.54 -29.00 0.31
CA ARG A 41 -6.90 -27.60 0.12
C ARG A 41 -6.32 -27.04 -1.18
N VAL A 42 -5.05 -27.34 -1.48
CA VAL A 42 -4.40 -26.92 -2.72
C VAL A 42 -5.09 -27.53 -3.94
N ALA A 43 -5.39 -28.83 -3.93
CA ALA A 43 -6.09 -29.49 -5.03
C ALA A 43 -7.48 -28.87 -5.29
N LEU A 44 -8.22 -28.54 -4.22
CA LEU A 44 -9.51 -27.87 -4.32
C LEU A 44 -9.40 -26.49 -4.99
N LEU A 45 -8.45 -25.65 -4.55
CA LEU A 45 -8.26 -24.30 -5.09
C LEU A 45 -7.78 -24.33 -6.53
N ALA A 46 -6.74 -25.11 -6.82
CA ALA A 46 -6.19 -25.23 -8.16
C ALA A 46 -7.25 -25.74 -9.15
N GLY A 47 -8.01 -26.76 -8.75
CA GLY A 47 -9.09 -27.30 -9.57
C GLY A 47 -10.17 -26.25 -9.89
N LYS A 48 -10.59 -25.46 -8.89
CA LYS A 48 -11.60 -24.40 -9.09
C LYS A 48 -11.07 -23.24 -9.94
N ALA A 49 -9.85 -22.77 -9.70
CA ALA A 49 -9.25 -21.67 -10.45
C ALA A 49 -9.05 -22.05 -11.93
N VAL A 50 -8.49 -23.25 -12.20
CA VAL A 50 -8.32 -23.76 -13.58
C VAL A 50 -9.68 -23.95 -14.24
N LYS A 51 -10.69 -24.48 -13.52
CA LYS A 51 -12.04 -24.60 -14.09
C LYS A 51 -12.61 -23.23 -14.47
N ALA A 52 -12.54 -22.23 -13.59
CA ALA A 52 -13.06 -20.89 -13.86
C ALA A 52 -12.42 -20.25 -15.10
N LEU A 53 -11.10 -20.39 -15.28
CA LEU A 53 -10.42 -19.92 -16.50
C LEU A 53 -10.86 -20.67 -17.75
N ASN A 54 -11.06 -21.98 -17.68
CA ASN A 54 -11.57 -22.76 -18.83
C ASN A 54 -13.02 -22.40 -19.16
N ASP A 55 -13.87 -22.20 -18.16
CA ASP A 55 -15.25 -21.78 -18.34
C ASP A 55 -15.28 -20.42 -19.07
N LEU A 56 -14.48 -19.45 -18.62
CA LEU A 56 -14.33 -18.13 -19.26
C LEU A 56 -13.92 -18.25 -20.75
N VAL A 57 -12.93 -19.10 -21.04
CA VAL A 57 -12.47 -19.36 -22.43
C VAL A 57 -13.60 -19.88 -23.31
N LEU A 58 -14.43 -20.79 -22.79
CA LEU A 58 -15.54 -21.38 -23.54
C LEU A 58 -16.72 -20.41 -23.69
N GLU A 59 -17.04 -19.66 -22.63
CA GLU A 59 -18.14 -18.70 -22.59
C GLU A 59 -17.91 -17.52 -23.53
N GLU A 60 -16.71 -16.92 -23.48
CA GLU A 60 -16.33 -15.77 -24.31
C GLU A 60 -15.75 -16.18 -25.68
N GLN A 61 -15.73 -17.49 -25.99
CA GLN A 61 -15.23 -18.05 -27.24
C GLN A 61 -13.80 -17.59 -27.59
N VAL A 62 -12.92 -17.55 -26.59
CA VAL A 62 -11.54 -17.07 -26.72
C VAL A 62 -10.81 -17.84 -27.83
N THR A 63 -10.23 -17.09 -28.75
CA THR A 63 -9.53 -17.61 -29.92
C THR A 63 -8.11 -18.07 -29.58
N TYR A 64 -7.51 -18.83 -30.49
CA TYR A 64 -6.09 -19.20 -30.37
C TYR A 64 -5.15 -18.00 -30.44
N GLU A 65 -5.53 -16.93 -31.14
CA GLU A 65 -4.74 -15.70 -31.23
C GLU A 65 -4.71 -15.00 -29.87
N GLU A 66 -5.88 -14.80 -29.26
CA GLU A 66 -6.02 -14.22 -27.91
C GLU A 66 -5.31 -15.08 -26.85
N TYR A 67 -5.44 -16.41 -26.92
CA TYR A 67 -4.74 -17.31 -26.00
C TYR A 67 -3.20 -17.17 -26.10
N ASN A 68 -2.67 -17.01 -27.32
CA ASN A 68 -1.24 -16.81 -27.50
C ASN A 68 -0.79 -15.42 -27.04
N ALA A 69 -1.61 -14.38 -27.21
CA ALA A 69 -1.36 -13.05 -26.65
C ALA A 69 -1.34 -13.09 -25.11
N PHE A 70 -2.32 -13.72 -24.48
CA PHE A 70 -2.38 -13.91 -23.02
C PHE A 70 -1.15 -14.66 -22.49
N LYS A 71 -0.74 -15.73 -23.16
CA LYS A 71 0.46 -16.50 -22.78
C LYS A 71 1.74 -15.68 -22.89
N ALA A 72 1.89 -14.89 -23.96
CA ALA A 72 3.04 -14.00 -24.12
C ALA A 72 3.06 -12.92 -23.02
N TRP A 73 1.89 -12.38 -22.67
CA TRP A 73 1.75 -11.40 -21.60
C TRP A 73 2.12 -11.98 -20.22
N LEU A 74 1.67 -13.19 -19.87
CA LEU A 74 2.06 -13.86 -18.62
C LEU A 74 3.58 -14.07 -18.49
N ILE A 75 4.25 -14.40 -19.60
CA ILE A 75 5.71 -14.53 -19.64
C ILE A 75 6.36 -13.16 -19.36
N LYS A 76 5.87 -12.11 -20.01
CA LYS A 76 6.37 -10.73 -19.84
C LYS A 76 6.22 -10.24 -18.39
N VAL A 77 5.09 -10.51 -17.72
CA VAL A 77 4.90 -10.21 -16.28
C VAL A 77 6.04 -10.80 -15.44
N GLY A 78 6.44 -12.04 -15.72
CA GLY A 78 7.55 -12.70 -15.03
C GLY A 78 8.91 -12.11 -15.37
N GLU A 79 9.19 -11.82 -16.64
CA GLU A 79 10.46 -11.24 -17.10
C GLU A 79 10.68 -9.83 -16.57
N GLU A 80 9.62 -9.04 -16.41
CA GLU A 80 9.65 -7.67 -15.89
C GLU A 80 9.50 -7.59 -14.36
N GLY A 81 9.31 -8.73 -13.69
CA GLY A 81 9.22 -8.79 -12.24
C GLY A 81 7.96 -8.14 -11.67
N GLU A 82 6.85 -8.13 -12.42
CA GLU A 82 5.61 -7.44 -12.03
C GLU A 82 4.58 -8.36 -11.36
N TRP A 83 4.95 -9.60 -10.99
CA TRP A 83 4.02 -10.50 -10.28
C TRP A 83 3.45 -9.91 -8.98
N PRO A 84 4.26 -9.30 -8.08
CA PRO A 84 3.71 -8.63 -6.91
C PRO A 84 2.74 -7.51 -7.30
N LEU A 85 3.13 -6.61 -8.21
CA LEU A 85 2.27 -5.52 -8.66
C LEU A 85 0.94 -6.03 -9.23
N PHE A 86 0.97 -7.03 -10.11
CA PHE A 86 -0.24 -7.61 -10.70
C PHE A 86 -1.18 -8.20 -9.64
N LEU A 87 -0.64 -8.99 -8.71
CA LEU A 87 -1.46 -9.64 -7.68
C LEU A 87 -1.98 -8.62 -6.65
N ASP A 88 -1.18 -7.63 -6.29
CA ASP A 88 -1.55 -6.61 -5.30
C ASP A 88 -2.64 -5.66 -5.86
N VAL A 89 -2.59 -5.33 -7.15
CA VAL A 89 -3.61 -4.49 -7.80
C VAL A 89 -4.93 -5.24 -8.00
N TRP A 90 -4.91 -6.46 -8.55
CA TRP A 90 -6.15 -7.11 -9.02
C TRP A 90 -6.60 -8.33 -8.20
N LEU A 91 -5.93 -8.68 -7.10
CA LEU A 91 -6.31 -9.83 -6.27
C LEU A 91 -6.23 -9.58 -4.76
N GLU A 92 -5.25 -8.82 -4.26
CA GLU A 92 -4.98 -8.67 -2.83
C GLU A 92 -6.18 -8.13 -2.06
N HIS A 93 -6.98 -7.23 -2.63
CA HIS A 93 -8.19 -6.71 -1.98
C HIS A 93 -9.17 -7.82 -1.55
N SER A 94 -9.28 -8.91 -2.33
CA SER A 94 -10.12 -10.06 -1.99
C SER A 94 -9.51 -10.92 -0.88
N VAL A 95 -8.19 -10.99 -0.82
CA VAL A 95 -7.47 -11.70 0.26
C VAL A 95 -7.60 -10.94 1.56
N GLU A 96 -7.48 -9.61 1.50
CA GLU A 96 -7.65 -8.71 2.64
C GLU A 96 -9.07 -8.77 3.22
N GLU A 97 -10.10 -8.82 2.37
CA GLU A 97 -11.49 -8.97 2.83
C GLU A 97 -11.67 -10.23 3.67
N VAL A 98 -11.12 -11.37 3.23
CA VAL A 98 -11.13 -12.62 4.00
C VAL A 98 -10.30 -12.50 5.27
N ALA A 99 -9.11 -11.88 5.20
CA ALA A 99 -8.22 -11.73 6.35
C ALA A 99 -8.82 -10.88 7.48
N ASN A 100 -9.68 -9.91 7.14
CA ASN A 100 -10.32 -9.00 8.08
C ASN A 100 -11.84 -9.24 8.25
N GLN A 101 -12.38 -10.37 7.76
CA GLN A 101 -13.83 -10.65 7.81
C GLN A 101 -14.42 -10.66 9.23
N ASP A 102 -13.62 -11.07 10.21
CA ASP A 102 -14.02 -11.22 11.61
C ASP A 102 -13.44 -10.09 12.49
N ARG A 103 -13.00 -8.99 11.88
CA ARG A 103 -12.40 -7.86 12.58
C ARG A 103 -13.47 -6.92 13.12
N GLU A 104 -13.41 -6.64 14.42
CA GLU A 104 -14.29 -5.69 15.10
C GLU A 104 -13.69 -4.29 15.17
N GLY A 105 -12.36 -4.17 15.27
CA GLY A 105 -11.63 -2.91 15.33
C GLY A 105 -11.59 -2.13 14.01
N SER A 106 -10.53 -1.32 13.84
CA SER A 106 -10.31 -0.51 12.64
C SER A 106 -10.27 -1.36 11.37
N LYS A 107 -10.75 -0.79 10.26
CA LYS A 107 -10.76 -1.50 8.98
C LYS A 107 -9.36 -1.64 8.40
N GLY A 108 -9.09 -2.81 7.83
CA GLY A 108 -7.90 -3.07 7.05
C GLY A 108 -8.08 -2.68 5.60
N THR A 109 -6.96 -2.65 4.88
CA THR A 109 -6.92 -2.68 3.42
C THR A 109 -5.55 -3.23 2.99
N ILE A 110 -5.31 -3.33 1.69
CA ILE A 110 -4.14 -3.99 1.10
C ILE A 110 -2.82 -3.40 1.61
N GLU A 111 -1.78 -4.23 1.73
CA GLU A 111 -0.41 -3.76 2.02
C GLU A 111 0.15 -3.03 0.81
N GLY A 112 -0.08 -3.60 -0.37
CA GLY A 112 0.56 -3.19 -1.61
C GLY A 112 2.06 -3.54 -1.63
N PRO A 113 2.73 -3.28 -2.76
CA PRO A 113 4.06 -3.84 -3.02
C PRO A 113 5.21 -3.09 -2.33
N TYR A 114 4.94 -1.95 -1.67
CA TYR A 114 5.96 -0.97 -1.27
C TYR A 114 6.24 -0.90 0.23
N TYR A 115 5.71 -1.83 1.03
CA TYR A 115 6.09 -1.96 2.44
C TYR A 115 7.53 -2.46 2.60
N LEU A 116 8.23 -1.91 3.60
CA LEU A 116 9.59 -2.29 3.98
C LEU A 116 9.72 -2.30 5.51
N GLU A 117 10.21 -3.41 6.05
CA GLU A 117 10.53 -3.55 7.48
C GLU A 117 11.76 -2.73 7.87
N GLY A 118 11.81 -2.28 9.13
CA GLY A 118 13.02 -1.67 9.70
C GLY A 118 13.17 -0.17 9.44
N SER A 119 12.07 0.53 9.18
CA SER A 119 12.08 2.00 9.14
C SER A 119 12.50 2.60 10.50
N PRO A 120 13.07 3.82 10.53
CA PRO A 120 13.54 4.44 11.77
C PRO A 120 12.44 4.56 12.84
N GLU A 121 12.75 4.20 14.08
CA GLU A 121 11.85 4.42 15.21
C GLU A 121 11.91 5.88 15.69
N LEU A 122 10.74 6.48 15.89
CA LEU A 122 10.52 7.88 16.24
C LEU A 122 9.57 7.99 17.45
N PRO A 123 9.66 9.07 18.25
CA PRO A 123 8.71 9.31 19.34
C PRO A 123 7.31 9.60 18.79
N TRP A 124 6.30 9.46 19.64
CA TRP A 124 4.89 9.68 19.31
C TRP A 124 4.59 11.04 18.64
N ASN A 125 5.37 12.10 18.93
CA ASN A 125 5.21 13.46 18.40
C ASN A 125 6.27 13.85 17.35
N GLY A 126 6.74 12.88 16.55
CA GLY A 126 7.85 13.06 15.63
C GLY A 126 7.47 13.53 14.23
N THR A 127 8.47 14.01 13.49
CA THR A 127 8.39 14.24 12.03
C THR A 127 8.95 13.04 11.30
N ILE A 128 8.21 12.53 10.31
CA ILE A 128 8.68 11.42 9.46
C ILE A 128 9.97 11.85 8.73
N PRO A 129 10.93 10.93 8.45
CA PRO A 129 12.12 11.31 7.71
C PRO A 129 11.73 11.85 6.33
N MET A 130 12.19 13.04 6.00
CA MET A 130 11.87 13.74 4.75
C MET A 130 13.07 14.59 4.30
N ARG A 131 13.07 15.06 3.05
CA ARG A 131 14.08 16.01 2.56
C ARG A 131 13.97 17.34 3.34
N PRO A 132 15.06 18.12 3.48
CA PRO A 132 15.03 19.42 4.15
C PRO A 132 14.00 20.41 3.57
N ASP A 133 13.76 20.33 2.26
CA ASP A 133 12.78 21.14 1.52
C ASP A 133 11.72 20.23 0.87
N GLU A 134 11.18 19.27 1.63
CA GLU A 134 10.19 18.31 1.12
C GLU A 134 8.99 19.05 0.51
N PRO A 135 8.74 18.92 -0.81
CA PRO A 135 7.63 19.59 -1.45
C PRO A 135 6.31 18.91 -1.10
N GLY A 136 5.26 19.71 -0.92
CA GLY A 136 3.91 19.22 -0.63
C GLY A 136 3.22 20.09 0.41
N THR A 137 1.96 19.77 0.69
CA THR A 137 1.22 20.42 1.78
C THR A 137 1.61 19.76 3.10
N PRO A 138 2.13 20.50 4.10
CA PRO A 138 2.38 19.94 5.42
C PRO A 138 1.12 19.34 6.01
N PHE A 139 1.26 18.20 6.69
CA PHE A 139 0.14 17.41 7.17
C PHE A 139 0.45 16.81 8.54
N VAL A 140 -0.40 17.11 9.52
CA VAL A 140 -0.32 16.56 10.88
C VAL A 140 -1.36 15.45 11.03
N PHE A 141 -0.90 14.24 11.30
CA PHE A 141 -1.73 13.07 11.52
C PHE A 141 -1.67 12.66 12.99
N LYS A 142 -2.77 12.80 13.72
CA LYS A 142 -2.80 12.48 15.16
C LYS A 142 -3.99 11.60 15.54
N GLY A 143 -3.92 11.03 16.73
CA GLY A 143 -4.99 10.18 17.25
C GLY A 143 -4.53 9.31 18.40
N GLN A 144 -5.29 8.26 18.65
CA GLN A 144 -5.05 7.30 19.72
C GLN A 144 -5.18 5.86 19.23
N VAL A 145 -4.32 4.98 19.73
CA VAL A 145 -4.43 3.53 19.57
C VAL A 145 -5.09 2.94 20.81
N THR A 146 -6.18 2.21 20.60
CA THR A 146 -7.00 1.61 21.66
C THR A 146 -7.31 0.14 21.35
N SER A 147 -7.72 -0.61 22.37
CA SER A 147 -8.34 -1.93 22.20
C SER A 147 -9.83 -1.78 21.90
N THR A 148 -10.51 -2.86 21.47
CA THR A 148 -11.95 -2.85 21.19
C THR A 148 -12.83 -2.56 22.41
N ASP A 149 -12.30 -2.70 23.63
CA ASP A 149 -12.97 -2.31 24.87
C ASP A 149 -12.75 -0.82 25.26
N GLY A 150 -12.00 -0.08 24.44
CA GLY A 150 -11.67 1.33 24.64
C GLY A 150 -10.45 1.59 25.53
N ALA A 151 -9.75 0.56 26.01
CA ALA A 151 -8.52 0.74 26.77
C ALA A 151 -7.41 1.33 25.86
N PRO A 152 -6.67 2.36 26.30
CA PRO A 152 -5.51 2.85 25.56
C PRO A 152 -4.44 1.76 25.45
N LEU A 153 -3.67 1.78 24.37
CA LEU A 153 -2.57 0.83 24.12
C LEU A 153 -1.21 1.55 24.14
N PRO A 154 -0.56 1.67 25.31
CA PRO A 154 0.73 2.33 25.45
C PRO A 154 1.83 1.61 24.67
N GLY A 155 2.71 2.38 24.02
CA GLY A 155 3.82 1.82 23.26
C GLY A 155 3.39 1.02 22.01
N ALA A 156 2.13 1.14 21.58
CA ALA A 156 1.72 0.70 20.26
C ALA A 156 2.62 1.34 19.20
N LYS A 157 2.99 0.60 18.16
CA LYS A 157 3.78 1.13 17.06
C LYS A 157 2.93 1.33 15.82
N LEU A 158 3.15 2.45 15.16
CA LEU A 158 2.55 2.83 13.89
C LEU A 158 3.66 2.93 12.85
N GLU A 159 3.77 1.93 11.97
CA GLU A 159 4.64 2.00 10.79
C GLU A 159 3.89 2.73 9.69
N LEU A 160 4.34 3.94 9.36
CA LEU A 160 3.78 4.78 8.31
C LEU A 160 4.71 4.80 7.09
N TRP A 161 4.13 4.62 5.90
CA TRP A 161 4.80 4.93 4.64
C TRP A 161 3.83 5.52 3.62
N HIS A 162 4.30 6.43 2.78
CA HIS A 162 3.51 6.97 1.66
C HIS A 162 4.40 7.57 0.57
N ALA A 163 3.79 7.89 -0.57
CA ALA A 163 4.45 8.57 -1.67
C ALA A 163 4.72 10.05 -1.34
N ASP A 164 5.68 10.64 -2.04
CA ASP A 164 5.88 12.10 -2.02
C ASP A 164 4.83 12.85 -2.87
N ASN A 165 4.97 14.18 -2.97
CA ASN A 165 4.08 15.03 -3.75
C ASN A 165 4.19 14.83 -5.28
N LEU A 166 5.02 13.91 -5.75
CA LEU A 166 5.11 13.48 -7.15
C LEU A 166 4.67 12.03 -7.34
N GLY A 167 4.22 11.34 -6.28
CA GLY A 167 3.79 9.95 -6.34
C GLY A 167 4.94 8.95 -6.21
N PHE A 168 6.13 9.36 -5.77
CA PHE A 168 7.28 8.45 -5.67
C PHE A 168 7.49 7.91 -4.26
N TYR A 169 7.82 6.61 -4.18
CA TYR A 169 8.19 5.92 -2.94
C TYR A 169 9.72 5.77 -2.84
N SER A 170 10.28 6.07 -1.67
CA SER A 170 11.70 5.78 -1.37
C SER A 170 12.02 4.29 -1.54
N GLN A 171 13.23 4.00 -2.02
CA GLN A 171 13.75 2.68 -2.43
C GLN A 171 13.09 2.06 -3.68
N PHE A 172 12.01 2.67 -4.20
CA PHE A 172 11.36 2.27 -5.45
C PHE A 172 11.45 3.34 -6.54
N ALA A 173 11.97 4.53 -6.21
CA ALA A 173 12.34 5.59 -7.13
C ALA A 173 13.78 6.08 -6.87
N PRO A 174 14.54 6.44 -7.92
CA PRO A 174 15.89 6.97 -7.76
C PRO A 174 15.86 8.37 -7.10
N GLY A 175 16.97 8.75 -6.44
CA GLY A 175 17.16 10.12 -5.95
C GLY A 175 16.45 10.47 -4.64
N LEU A 176 15.68 9.56 -4.06
CA LEU A 176 15.07 9.73 -2.74
C LEU A 176 15.97 9.18 -1.62
N PRO A 177 16.02 9.83 -0.43
CA PRO A 177 16.61 9.24 0.76
C PRO A 177 16.00 7.87 1.08
N GLU A 178 16.80 6.95 1.62
CA GLU A 178 16.42 5.54 1.85
C GLU A 178 15.09 5.39 2.61
N TRP A 179 14.85 6.23 3.63
CA TRP A 179 13.65 6.20 4.46
C TRP A 179 12.75 7.43 4.25
N ASN A 180 12.85 8.13 3.10
CA ASN A 180 11.99 9.27 2.82
C ASN A 180 10.52 8.87 2.93
N LEU A 181 9.77 9.58 3.75
CA LEU A 181 8.35 9.37 4.05
C LEU A 181 8.06 7.94 4.54
N ARG A 182 8.97 7.38 5.37
CA ARG A 182 8.84 6.09 6.05
C ARG A 182 9.31 6.19 7.50
N GLY A 183 8.50 5.76 8.47
CA GLY A 183 8.90 5.75 9.88
C GLY A 183 8.02 4.89 10.77
N THR A 184 8.56 4.46 11.91
CA THR A 184 7.85 3.72 12.95
C THR A 184 7.68 4.62 14.17
N PHE A 185 6.44 4.99 14.49
CA PHE A 185 6.14 5.88 15.61
C PHE A 185 5.68 5.08 16.82
N VAL A 186 6.29 5.31 17.98
CA VAL A 186 5.91 4.65 19.23
C VAL A 186 4.96 5.55 19.99
N ALA A 187 3.70 5.12 20.14
CA ALA A 187 2.65 5.84 20.86
C ALA A 187 2.99 6.06 22.34
N ASP A 188 2.46 7.13 22.92
CA ASP A 188 2.73 7.53 24.31
C ASP A 188 2.07 6.60 25.36
N ASP A 189 2.18 6.98 26.64
CA ASP A 189 1.62 6.23 27.77
C ASP A 189 0.07 6.16 27.78
N GLU A 190 -0.59 6.97 26.95
CA GLU A 190 -2.03 6.94 26.72
C GLU A 190 -2.37 6.38 25.33
N GLY A 191 -1.41 5.81 24.60
CA GLY A 191 -1.59 5.30 23.25
C GLY A 191 -1.75 6.40 22.19
N ARG A 192 -1.43 7.65 22.48
CA ARG A 192 -1.59 8.78 21.56
C ARG A 192 -0.37 8.94 20.66
N TYR A 193 -0.60 9.55 19.50
CA TYR A 193 0.43 9.94 18.54
C TYR A 193 0.08 11.25 17.84
N GLU A 194 1.10 11.93 17.34
CA GLU A 194 1.06 13.11 16.48
C GLU A 194 2.23 13.07 15.50
N ILE A 195 1.95 12.72 14.26
CA ILE A 195 2.95 12.48 13.23
C ILE A 195 2.94 13.65 12.25
N HIS A 196 4.09 14.30 12.10
CA HIS A 196 4.29 15.39 11.14
C HIS A 196 4.81 14.83 9.82
N THR A 197 4.09 15.08 8.73
CA THR A 197 4.40 14.62 7.38
C THR A 197 3.92 15.62 6.31
N ILE A 198 3.79 15.18 5.06
CA ILE A 198 3.12 15.89 3.96
C ILE A 198 1.92 15.07 3.46
N ARG A 199 0.94 15.76 2.84
CA ARG A 199 -0.12 15.09 2.07
C ARG A 199 0.51 14.40 0.84
N PRO A 200 0.31 13.09 0.64
CA PRO A 200 0.80 12.39 -0.55
C PRO A 200 0.04 12.83 -1.80
N ALA A 201 0.68 12.71 -2.96
CA ALA A 201 -0.01 12.82 -4.24
C ALA A 201 -0.77 11.51 -4.58
N PRO A 202 -1.76 11.56 -5.50
CA PRO A 202 -2.28 10.35 -6.14
C PRO A 202 -1.15 9.56 -6.79
N TYR A 203 -1.27 8.24 -6.79
CA TYR A 203 -0.24 7.35 -7.28
C TYR A 203 -0.62 6.76 -8.62
N GLN A 204 0.24 6.93 -9.63
CA GLN A 204 0.08 6.23 -10.90
C GLN A 204 0.88 4.93 -10.86
N ILE A 205 0.21 3.80 -11.06
CA ILE A 205 0.90 2.53 -11.24
C ILE A 205 1.77 2.58 -12.49
N PRO A 206 2.95 1.94 -12.51
CA PRO A 206 3.87 2.12 -13.61
C PRO A 206 3.31 1.55 -14.91
N THR A 207 3.33 2.35 -15.99
CA THR A 207 2.63 2.02 -17.25
C THR A 207 3.54 1.47 -18.35
N GLU A 208 4.86 1.42 -18.13
CA GLU A 208 5.81 0.95 -19.15
C GLU A 208 5.95 -0.58 -19.24
N GLY A 209 5.43 -1.33 -18.25
CA GLY A 209 5.54 -2.78 -18.14
C GLY A 209 4.29 -3.56 -18.55
N ALA A 210 4.28 -4.86 -18.26
CA ALA A 210 3.17 -5.77 -18.58
C ALA A 210 1.83 -5.35 -17.97
N CYS A 211 1.83 -4.88 -16.72
CA CYS A 211 0.63 -4.33 -16.07
C CYS A 211 0.12 -3.10 -16.81
N GLY A 212 1.03 -2.19 -17.19
CA GLY A 212 0.75 -1.05 -18.06
C GLY A 212 0.12 -1.43 -19.39
N GLN A 213 0.67 -2.45 -20.06
CA GLN A 213 0.14 -2.98 -21.30
C GLN A 213 -1.29 -3.52 -21.15
N LEU A 214 -1.59 -4.21 -20.04
CA LEU A 214 -2.94 -4.69 -19.75
C LEU A 214 -3.93 -3.51 -19.58
N ILE A 215 -3.54 -2.49 -18.81
CA ILE A 215 -4.34 -1.29 -18.57
C ILE A 215 -4.67 -0.58 -19.87
N GLU A 216 -3.66 -0.36 -20.72
CA GLU A 216 -3.84 0.28 -22.04
C GLU A 216 -4.78 -0.55 -22.93
N ALA A 217 -4.55 -1.86 -23.03
CA ALA A 217 -5.35 -2.75 -23.85
C ALA A 217 -6.82 -2.83 -23.37
N ALA A 218 -7.05 -2.76 -22.06
CA ALA A 218 -8.38 -2.80 -21.46
C ALA A 218 -9.08 -1.42 -21.41
N GLY A 219 -8.37 -0.33 -21.73
CA GLY A 219 -8.89 1.03 -21.66
C GLY A 219 -9.14 1.52 -20.23
N TRP A 220 -8.38 1.00 -19.25
CA TRP A 220 -8.45 1.41 -17.85
C TRP A 220 -7.55 2.62 -17.58
N HIS A 221 -7.76 3.30 -16.45
CA HIS A 221 -6.79 4.27 -15.92
C HIS A 221 -5.80 3.56 -14.98
N ALA A 222 -4.63 4.15 -14.77
CA ALA A 222 -3.55 3.58 -13.97
C ALA A 222 -3.44 4.22 -12.57
N TRP A 223 -4.51 4.81 -12.04
CA TRP A 223 -4.43 5.68 -10.87
C TRP A 223 -5.02 5.07 -9.62
N ARG A 224 -4.32 5.31 -8.51
CA ARG A 224 -4.79 5.14 -7.14
C ARG A 224 -4.94 6.53 -6.50
N PRO A 225 -5.96 6.75 -5.66
CA PRO A 225 -6.11 8.02 -4.96
C PRO A 225 -4.92 8.27 -4.01
N ALA A 226 -4.73 9.52 -3.59
CA ALA A 226 -3.77 9.84 -2.54
C ALA A 226 -4.06 9.00 -1.28
N HIS A 227 -3.02 8.36 -0.72
CA HIS A 227 -3.18 7.48 0.43
C HIS A 227 -1.93 7.43 1.31
N MET A 228 -2.15 7.21 2.61
CA MET A 228 -1.11 6.88 3.58
C MET A 228 -1.27 5.44 4.02
N HIS A 229 -0.18 4.66 4.02
CA HIS A 229 -0.22 3.29 4.52
C HIS A 229 0.17 3.20 5.99
N PHE A 230 -0.44 2.24 6.68
CA PHE A 230 -0.16 1.95 8.08
C PHE A 230 -0.02 0.45 8.33
N LYS A 231 0.94 0.08 9.17
CA LYS A 231 0.85 -1.11 10.01
C LYS A 231 0.82 -0.68 11.46
N VAL A 232 -0.23 -1.06 12.17
CA VAL A 232 -0.40 -0.71 13.58
C VAL A 232 -0.39 -1.98 14.40
N HIS A 233 0.49 -2.01 15.40
CA HIS A 233 0.66 -3.18 16.26
C HIS A 233 0.79 -2.77 17.73
N ALA A 234 0.27 -3.62 18.61
CA ALA A 234 0.47 -3.52 20.05
C ALA A 234 0.68 -4.92 20.63
N PRO A 235 1.38 -5.06 21.78
CA PRO A 235 1.50 -6.34 22.46
C PRO A 235 0.13 -6.98 22.70
N GLU A 236 0.03 -8.30 22.52
CA GLU A 236 -1.22 -9.08 22.75
C GLU A 236 -2.42 -8.65 21.89
N HIS A 237 -2.19 -7.90 20.81
CA HIS A 237 -3.21 -7.48 19.85
C HIS A 237 -2.86 -7.93 18.44
N GLN A 238 -3.87 -8.08 17.60
CA GLN A 238 -3.69 -8.38 16.19
C GLN A 238 -3.18 -7.14 15.46
N LEU A 239 -2.10 -7.30 14.69
CA LEU A 239 -1.63 -6.27 13.77
C LEU A 239 -2.75 -5.93 12.76
N ILE A 240 -2.86 -4.65 12.41
CA ILE A 240 -3.69 -4.19 11.29
C ILE A 240 -2.81 -3.54 10.23
N THR A 241 -2.95 -4.02 8.99
CA THR A 241 -2.46 -3.32 7.80
C THR A 241 -3.63 -2.53 7.22
N SER A 242 -3.43 -1.22 7.00
CA SER A 242 -4.48 -0.35 6.49
C SER A 242 -3.91 0.77 5.63
N GLN A 243 -4.80 1.54 5.00
CA GLN A 243 -4.52 2.76 4.27
C GLN A 243 -5.58 3.77 4.62
N LEU A 244 -5.23 5.05 4.59
CA LEU A 244 -6.16 6.15 4.80
C LEU A 244 -6.13 7.08 3.59
N TYR A 245 -7.30 7.49 3.13
CA TYR A 245 -7.53 8.22 1.87
C TYR A 245 -7.99 9.65 2.14
N PHE A 246 -7.91 10.50 1.12
CA PHE A 246 -8.25 11.93 1.24
C PHE A 246 -9.53 12.27 0.48
N PRO A 247 -10.46 13.03 1.07
CA PRO A 247 -11.70 13.38 0.40
C PRO A 247 -11.45 14.27 -0.81
N GLY A 248 -12.26 14.09 -1.86
CA GLY A 248 -12.19 14.87 -3.10
C GLY A 248 -11.12 14.43 -4.10
N ASP A 249 -10.38 13.35 -3.83
CA ASP A 249 -9.52 12.74 -4.84
C ASP A 249 -10.36 12.20 -6.01
N PRO A 250 -9.98 12.46 -7.28
CA PRO A 250 -10.70 11.96 -8.45
C PRO A 250 -10.84 10.43 -8.49
N HIS A 251 -9.95 9.70 -7.83
CA HIS A 251 -9.86 8.24 -7.90
C HIS A 251 -10.36 7.51 -6.65
N ASN A 252 -11.07 8.21 -5.76
CA ASN A 252 -11.68 7.57 -4.59
C ASN A 252 -12.79 6.57 -4.96
N GLU A 253 -13.50 6.81 -6.08
CA GLU A 253 -14.63 5.95 -6.50
C GLU A 253 -14.22 4.89 -7.54
N ASP A 254 -13.03 5.01 -8.13
CA ASP A 254 -12.55 4.13 -9.20
C ASP A 254 -11.11 3.63 -9.00
N ASP A 255 -10.58 3.61 -7.77
CA ASP A 255 -9.23 3.08 -7.46
C ASP A 255 -8.96 1.77 -8.21
N ILE A 256 -7.92 1.75 -9.05
CA ILE A 256 -7.57 0.57 -9.85
C ILE A 256 -7.29 -0.67 -8.98
N ALA A 257 -6.86 -0.46 -7.74
CA ALA A 257 -6.59 -1.54 -6.79
C ALA A 257 -7.82 -1.98 -5.97
N SER A 258 -8.98 -1.34 -6.17
CA SER A 258 -10.23 -1.61 -5.43
C SER A 258 -10.04 -1.61 -3.91
N ALA A 259 -9.16 -0.75 -3.38
CA ALA A 259 -8.73 -0.78 -1.98
C ALA A 259 -9.44 0.25 -1.09
N VAL A 260 -10.12 1.23 -1.70
CA VAL A 260 -10.82 2.30 -0.96
C VAL A 260 -12.03 1.75 -0.23
N LYS A 261 -12.12 2.07 1.06
CA LYS A 261 -13.30 1.80 1.91
C LYS A 261 -13.80 3.12 2.52
N PRO A 262 -15.12 3.34 2.65
CA PRO A 262 -15.65 4.57 3.22
C PRO A 262 -15.13 4.90 4.63
N GLU A 263 -14.89 3.88 5.47
CA GLU A 263 -14.37 4.01 6.84
C GLU A 263 -12.89 4.46 6.91
N LEU A 264 -12.21 4.42 5.77
CA LEU A 264 -10.80 4.77 5.62
C LEU A 264 -10.62 6.17 5.01
N MET A 265 -11.71 6.90 4.79
CA MET A 265 -11.67 8.29 4.34
C MET A 265 -11.38 9.21 5.51
N LEU A 266 -10.32 10.02 5.38
CA LEU A 266 -9.96 11.03 6.37
C LEU A 266 -10.91 12.23 6.32
N ASP A 267 -10.82 13.06 7.36
CA ASP A 267 -11.41 14.40 7.39
C ASP A 267 -10.32 15.46 7.70
N PRO A 268 -9.48 15.83 6.72
CA PRO A 268 -8.48 16.88 6.88
C PRO A 268 -9.12 18.25 7.10
N GLN A 269 -8.59 18.98 8.08
CA GLN A 269 -8.97 20.36 8.38
C GLN A 269 -7.74 21.26 8.27
N PRO A 270 -7.90 22.58 8.02
CA PRO A 270 -6.78 23.52 8.12
C PRO A 270 -6.14 23.43 9.51
N ASN A 271 -4.80 23.35 9.56
CA ASN A 271 -4.09 23.33 10.83
C ASN A 271 -4.21 24.72 11.50
N PRO A 272 -4.70 24.83 12.75
CA PRO A 272 -4.87 26.11 13.41
C PRO A 272 -3.55 26.72 13.91
N ASP A 273 -2.52 25.91 14.10
CA ASP A 273 -1.27 26.29 14.78
C ASP A 273 -0.11 26.57 13.81
N GLU A 274 -0.19 26.05 12.58
CA GLU A 274 0.85 26.17 11.55
C GLU A 274 0.28 26.05 10.13
N GLU A 275 1.14 26.21 9.12
CA GLU A 275 0.76 26.02 7.72
C GLU A 275 0.46 24.55 7.43
N GLY A 276 -0.57 24.29 6.61
CA GLY A 276 -0.94 22.96 6.17
C GLY A 276 -2.26 22.48 6.79
N GLU A 277 -2.36 21.17 6.94
CA GLU A 277 -3.59 20.50 7.35
C GLU A 277 -3.34 19.58 8.55
N ILE A 278 -4.43 19.25 9.24
CA ILE A 278 -4.44 18.33 10.37
C ILE A 278 -5.64 17.40 10.27
N THR A 279 -5.47 16.15 10.68
CA THR A 279 -6.58 15.22 10.86
C THR A 279 -6.43 14.42 12.15
N VAL A 280 -7.57 13.96 12.67
CA VAL A 280 -7.62 13.05 13.82
C VAL A 280 -8.19 11.72 13.34
N TYR A 281 -7.47 10.63 13.55
CA TYR A 281 -7.93 9.29 13.24
C TYR A 281 -7.45 8.34 14.34
N ASP A 282 -8.34 7.53 14.90
CA ASP A 282 -8.01 6.57 15.95
C ASP A 282 -7.88 5.16 15.37
N PHE A 283 -6.91 4.40 15.87
CA PHE A 283 -6.79 2.97 15.57
C PHE A 283 -7.35 2.14 16.73
N VAL A 284 -8.23 1.20 16.40
CA VAL A 284 -8.81 0.24 17.34
C VAL A 284 -8.30 -1.14 16.96
N LEU A 285 -7.57 -1.79 17.88
CA LEU A 285 -6.98 -3.11 17.65
C LEU A 285 -7.76 -4.20 18.37
N ASP A 286 -8.01 -5.29 17.65
CA ASP A 286 -8.56 -6.52 18.21
C ASP A 286 -7.51 -7.24 19.06
N PRO A 287 -7.89 -7.85 20.20
CA PRO A 287 -7.01 -8.74 20.96
C PRO A 287 -6.49 -9.91 20.11
N ALA A 288 -5.29 -10.39 20.41
CA ALA A 288 -4.74 -11.60 19.80
C ALA A 288 -5.62 -12.82 20.10
N ARG A 289 -5.71 -13.74 19.13
CA ARG A 289 -6.49 -15.00 19.23
C ARG A 289 -5.68 -16.14 19.83
#